data_AF-A0A0Q9L0V4-F1
#
_entry.id   AF-A0A0Q9L0V4-F1
#
_cell.length_a   1.000
_cell.length_b   1.000
_cell.length_c   1.000
_cell.angle_alpha   90.00
_cell.angle_beta   90.00
_cell.angle_gamma   90.00
#
_symmetry.space_group_name_H-M   'P 1'
#
loop_
_entity.id
_entity.type
_entity.pdbx_description
1 polymer ?
#
loop_
_entity_poly.entity_id
_entity_poly.type
_entity_poly.pdbx_seq_one_letter_code
_entity_poly.pdbx_strand_id
1 'polypeptide(L)'
;MKTMTMKRELQRKASILKQHEVYAYQAAYYLLENEALAAKAVTQALMALIQDEPFFLQPKPLQQEKIKHTVMKQALLTKAAALRPTI
;
A
#
# COMPACT_ATOMS: atom_id res chain seq x y z
N MET A 1 24.88 5.45 17.54
CA MET A 1 23.98 6.59 17.20
C MET A 1 23.18 6.36 15.91
N LYS A 2 23.79 5.93 14.80
CA LYS A 2 23.13 5.72 13.49
C LYS A 2 21.91 4.79 13.50
N THR A 3 21.95 3.72 14.30
CA THR A 3 20.88 2.69 14.39
C THR A 3 19.59 3.21 15.02
N MET A 4 19.68 4.14 15.99
CA MET A 4 18.50 4.75 16.61
C MET A 4 17.75 5.66 15.63
N THR A 5 18.48 6.38 14.78
CA THR A 5 17.89 7.27 13.77
C THR A 5 17.11 6.47 12.72
N MET A 6 17.68 5.36 12.22
CA MET A 6 16.97 4.49 11.27
C MET A 6 15.72 3.84 11.86
N LYS A 7 15.76 3.43 13.14
CA LYS A 7 14.58 2.87 13.82
C LYS A 7 13.45 3.90 13.92
N ARG A 8 13.76 5.15 14.26
CA ARG A 8 12.77 6.24 14.34
C ARG A 8 12.20 6.58 12.97
N GLU A 9 13.03 6.63 11.93
CA GLU A 9 12.61 6.83 10.54
C GLU A 9 11.60 5.75 10.11
N LEU A 10 11.94 4.48 10.36
CA LEU A 10 11.07 3.35 10.01
C LEU A 10 9.73 3.40 10.78
N GLN A 11 9.76 3.73 12.07
CA GLN A 11 8.56 3.90 12.88
C GLN A 11 7.66 5.04 12.36
N ARG A 12 8.26 6.16 11.96
CA ARG A 12 7.56 7.29 11.34
C ARG A 12 6.86 6.84 10.05
N LYS A 13 7.58 6.17 9.16
CA LYS A 13 7.04 5.66 7.89
C LYS A 13 5.91 4.67 8.11
N ALA A 14 6.11 3.71 9.01
CA ALA A 14 5.09 2.73 9.37
C ALA A 14 3.82 3.41 9.93
N SER A 15 3.98 4.44 10.76
CA SER A 15 2.84 5.21 11.27
C SER A 15 2.08 5.94 10.17
N ILE A 16 2.77 6.49 9.16
CA ILE A 16 2.12 7.16 8.03
C ILE A 16 1.36 6.14 7.17
N LEU A 17 1.98 4.99 6.87
CA LEU A 17 1.32 3.92 6.11
C LEU A 17 0.08 3.38 6.85
N LYS A 18 0.19 3.19 8.16
CA LYS A 18 -0.90 2.71 9.01
C LYS A 18 -2.14 3.60 8.97
N GLN A 19 -1.96 4.92 8.85
CA GLN A 19 -3.09 5.87 8.71
C GLN A 19 -3.94 5.61 7.46
N HIS A 20 -3.41 4.89 6.48
CA HIS A 20 -4.07 4.64 5.21
C HIS A 20 -4.49 3.18 5.00
N GLU A 21 -4.21 2.28 5.95
CA GLU A 21 -4.54 0.84 5.83
C GLU A 21 -6.02 0.60 5.55
N VAL A 22 -6.91 1.26 6.29
CA VAL A 22 -8.37 1.09 6.13
C VAL A 22 -8.83 1.57 4.76
N TYR A 23 -8.38 2.76 4.33
CA TYR A 23 -8.75 3.32 3.03
C TYR A 23 -8.22 2.45 1.87
N ALA A 24 -6.97 2.01 1.97
CA ALA A 24 -6.37 1.10 1.00
C ALA A 24 -7.13 -0.22 0.93
N TYR A 25 -7.50 -0.80 2.08
CA TYR A 25 -8.28 -2.03 2.13
C TYR A 25 -9.65 -1.88 1.49
N GLN A 26 -10.40 -0.82 1.83
CA GLN A 26 -11.69 -0.55 1.21
C GLN A 26 -11.57 -0.42 -0.32
N ALA A 27 -10.60 0.37 -0.80
CA ALA A 27 -10.38 0.54 -2.24
C ALA A 27 -10.03 -0.79 -2.95
N ALA A 28 -9.20 -1.64 -2.35
CA ALA A 28 -8.87 -2.94 -2.90
C ALA A 28 -10.07 -3.91 -2.85
N TYR A 29 -10.80 -3.92 -1.74
CA TYR A 29 -11.95 -4.80 -1.52
C TYR A 29 -13.07 -4.50 -2.50
N TYR A 30 -13.36 -3.22 -2.79
CA TYR A 30 -14.36 -2.85 -3.79
C TYR A 30 -14.04 -3.38 -5.21
N LEU A 31 -12.77 -3.61 -5.53
CA LEU A 31 -12.36 -4.11 -6.85
C LEU A 31 -12.26 -5.64 -6.93
N LEU A 32 -11.99 -6.28 -5.80
CA LEU A 32 -11.65 -7.69 -5.70
C LEU A 32 -12.75 -8.54 -5.08
N GLU A 33 -13.61 -7.95 -4.25
CA GLU A 33 -14.72 -8.59 -3.52
C GLU A 33 -14.28 -9.87 -2.78
N ASN A 34 -13.01 -9.89 -2.37
CA ASN A 34 -12.36 -11.02 -1.73
C ASN A 34 -11.33 -10.49 -0.73
N GLU A 35 -11.55 -10.78 0.55
CA GLU A 35 -10.73 -10.25 1.65
C GLU A 35 -9.26 -10.64 1.53
N ALA A 36 -8.97 -11.90 1.18
CA ALA A 36 -7.61 -12.40 1.05
C ALA A 36 -6.86 -11.73 -0.10
N LEU A 37 -7.51 -11.56 -1.26
CA LEU A 37 -6.92 -10.85 -2.39
C LEU A 37 -6.76 -9.36 -2.09
N ALA A 38 -7.73 -8.74 -1.41
CA ALA A 38 -7.65 -7.33 -1.01
C ALA A 38 -6.49 -7.09 -0.05
N ALA A 39 -6.36 -7.89 1.01
CA ALA A 39 -5.25 -7.82 1.95
C ALA A 39 -3.89 -8.01 1.26
N LYS A 40 -3.80 -8.94 0.31
CA LYS A 40 -2.59 -9.15 -0.51
C LYS A 40 -2.25 -7.91 -1.33
N ALA A 41 -3.21 -7.36 -2.07
CA ALA A 41 -3.00 -6.18 -2.90
C ALA A 41 -2.57 -4.95 -2.07
N VAL A 42 -3.20 -4.72 -0.92
CA VAL A 42 -2.84 -3.65 0.03
C VAL A 42 -1.42 -3.85 0.55
N THR A 43 -1.08 -5.06 0.98
CA THR A 43 0.27 -5.36 1.48
C THR A 43 1.33 -5.03 0.44
N GLN A 44 1.11 -5.46 -0.82
CA GLN A 44 2.00 -5.16 -1.93
C GLN A 44 2.08 -3.65 -2.23
N ALA A 45 0.97 -2.93 -2.11
CA ALA A 45 0.93 -1.48 -2.31
C ALA A 45 1.72 -0.73 -1.22
N LEU A 46 1.52 -1.08 0.06
CA LEU A 46 2.24 -0.45 1.17
C LEU A 46 3.74 -0.78 1.14
N MET A 47 4.12 -1.99 0.72
CA MET A 47 5.52 -2.36 0.47
C MET A 47 6.15 -1.57 -0.67
N ALA A 48 5.40 -1.22 -1.72
CA ALA A 48 5.91 -0.35 -2.77
C ALA A 48 6.12 1.08 -2.26
N LEU A 49 5.18 1.60 -1.45
CA LEU A 49 5.22 2.96 -0.94
C LEU A 49 6.28 3.18 0.14
N ILE A 50 6.63 2.17 0.93
CA ILE A 50 7.69 2.32 1.94
C ILE A 50 9.06 2.62 1.32
N GLN A 51 9.26 2.22 0.06
CA GLN A 51 10.46 2.47 -0.75
C GLN A 51 10.39 3.79 -1.54
N ASP A 52 9.22 4.45 -1.61
CA ASP A 52 9.01 5.72 -2.32
C ASP A 52 9.27 6.89 -1.35
N GLU A 53 10.54 7.30 -1.18
CA GLU A 53 10.88 8.41 -0.26
C GLU A 53 10.07 9.70 -0.50
N PRO A 54 9.86 10.15 -1.76
CA PRO A 54 9.01 11.30 -2.05
C PRO A 54 7.59 11.23 -1.46
N PHE A 55 7.00 10.05 -1.35
CA PHE A 55 5.66 9.87 -0.77
C PHE A 55 5.60 10.43 0.67
N PHE A 56 6.63 10.20 1.48
CA PHE A 56 6.65 10.64 2.88
C PHE A 56 6.88 12.15 3.06
N LEU A 57 7.25 12.86 1.99
CA LEU A 57 7.46 14.30 1.97
C LEU A 57 6.26 15.06 1.38
N GLN A 58 5.32 14.34 0.76
CA GLN A 58 4.13 14.93 0.16
C GLN A 58 3.10 15.38 1.22
N PRO A 59 2.33 16.45 0.95
CA PRO A 59 1.12 16.77 1.71
C PRO A 59 0.11 15.61 1.71
N LYS A 60 -0.69 15.49 2.78
CA LYS A 60 -1.68 14.42 2.94
C LYS A 60 -2.60 14.18 1.73
N PRO A 61 -3.13 15.20 1.03
CA PRO A 61 -3.97 14.97 -0.15
C PRO A 61 -3.24 14.23 -1.27
N LEU A 62 -1.96 14.56 -1.51
CA LEU A 62 -1.14 13.89 -2.53
C LEU A 62 -0.74 12.48 -2.09
N GLN A 63 -0.49 12.26 -0.80
CA GLN A 63 -0.30 10.91 -0.25
C GLN A 63 -1.53 10.03 -0.49
N GLN A 64 -2.73 10.56 -0.25
CA GLN A 64 -3.98 9.81 -0.41
C GLN A 64 -4.23 9.42 -1.88
N GLU A 65 -4.03 10.36 -2.82
CA GLU A 65 -4.11 10.06 -4.26
C GLU A 65 -3.07 9.02 -4.69
N LYS A 66 -1.82 9.15 -4.23
CA LYS A 66 -0.76 8.18 -4.53
C LYS A 66 -1.09 6.78 -3.99
N ILE A 67 -1.66 6.70 -2.79
CA ILE A 67 -2.11 5.44 -2.21
C ILE A 67 -3.22 4.83 -3.03
N LYS A 68 -4.24 5.60 -3.37
CA LYS A 68 -5.35 5.14 -4.20
C LYS A 68 -4.83 4.54 -5.51
N HIS A 69 -3.99 5.27 -6.23
CA HIS A 69 -3.39 4.79 -7.49
C HIS A 69 -2.57 3.50 -7.31
N THR A 70 -1.72 3.46 -6.29
CA THR A 70 -0.86 2.28 -6.03
C THR A 70 -1.69 1.06 -5.67
N VAL A 71 -2.70 1.24 -4.82
CA VAL A 71 -3.63 0.17 -4.40
C VAL A 71 -4.45 -0.33 -5.57
N MET A 72 -5.04 0.56 -6.38
CA MET A 72 -5.79 0.16 -7.57
C MET A 72 -4.93 -0.64 -8.54
N LYS A 73 -3.69 -0.20 -8.78
CA LYS A 73 -2.73 -0.94 -9.61
C LYS A 73 -2.49 -2.35 -9.07
N GLN A 74 -2.19 -2.49 -7.77
CA GLN A 74 -1.93 -3.80 -7.17
C GLN A 74 -3.17 -4.69 -7.11
N ALA A 75 -4.36 -4.11 -6.92
CA ALA A 75 -5.62 -4.83 -6.98
C ALA A 75 -5.86 -5.41 -8.38
N LEU A 76 -5.66 -4.62 -9.43
CA LEU A 76 -5.77 -5.09 -10.81
C LEU A 76 -4.76 -6.18 -11.14
N LEU A 77 -3.50 -6.04 -10.71
CA LEU A 77 -2.47 -7.07 -10.88
C LEU A 77 -2.83 -8.36 -10.13
N THR A 78 -3.35 -8.23 -8.91
CA THR A 78 -3.81 -9.37 -8.10
C THR A 78 -4.98 -10.08 -8.76
N LYS A 79 -5.95 -9.33 -9.30
CA LYS A 79 -7.07 -9.88 -10.07
C LYS A 79 -6.58 -10.62 -11.31
N ALA A 80 -5.68 -10.01 -12.08
CA ALA A 80 -5.09 -10.63 -13.26
C ALA A 80 -4.26 -11.89 -12.93
N ALA A 81 -3.63 -11.95 -11.76
CA ALA A 81 -2.95 -13.15 -11.29
C ALA A 81 -3.94 -14.25 -10.86
N ALA A 82 -5.03 -13.89 -10.20
CA ALA A 82 -6.06 -14.84 -9.78
C ALA A 82 -6.86 -15.45 -10.95
N LEU A 83 -6.99 -14.69 -12.06
CA LEU A 83 -7.68 -15.14 -13.28
C LEU A 83 -6.78 -15.97 -14.21
N ARG A 84 -5.46 -16.00 -13.99
CA ARG A 84 -4.57 -16.81 -14.83
C ARG A 84 -4.77 -18.29 -14.49
N PRO A 85 -5.08 -19.16 -15.48
CA PRO A 85 -5.16 -20.59 -15.24
C PRO A 85 -3.80 -21.08 -14.75
N THR A 86 -3.82 -21.88 -13.70
CA THR A 86 -2.65 -22.66 -13.26
C THR A 86 -2.47 -23.74 -14.34
N ILE A 87 -1.57 -23.51 -15.28
CA ILE A 87 -1.14 -24.51 -16.27
C ILE A 87 0.00 -25.32 -15.65
#